data_AF-A0A6F8PXS2-F1
#
_entry.id   AF-A0A6F8PXS2-F1
#
_cell.length_a   1.000
_cell.length_b   1.000
_cell.length_c   1.000
_cell.angle_alpha   90.00
_cell.angle_beta   90.00
_cell.angle_gamma   90.00
#
_symmetry.space_group_name_H-M   'P 1'
#
loop_
_entity.id
_entity.type
_entity.pdbx_description
1 polymer ?
#
loop_
_entity_poly.entity_id
_entity_poly.type
_entity_poly.pdbx_seq_one_letter_code
_entity_poly.pdbx_strand_id
1 'polypeptide(L)'
;MAYHRLSGYLSVIPLSILLSACGGGGDTTTAPATPASVSLSGTVPGTLIQAFCSDGSNPSVGSVPNGTTEHPFSLELPYQVDCRIVMITNEGTLDQVITPLTFNGDSIINMRTQFDLGYVPLAMSPDDIVDVNGDGVSDDPLNVTVQTVDGVAVYSLDYDPMDKDDNQIPDYYDDHDNDGVANYEDDDYQHDGDSDSDGIDDEYDRDDDNDGHDDADYSTVTNDIPLANYAVTRGRLLASQCFQCHGSNGRSVNGWDSIAGESYGEILEELNEYPTTHIMGAATIGYTQQEREDLATYLSTINESSSSSSSDSDSDDDDDDDDDDDRDDDDDDRDDD
;
A
#
# COMPACT_ATOMS: atom_id res chain seq x y z
N MET A 1 -18.24 64.72 -59.46
CA MET A 1 -19.31 64.57 -58.45
C MET A 1 -19.26 63.14 -57.94
N ALA A 2 -19.46 62.98 -56.62
CA ALA A 2 -19.58 61.72 -55.88
C ALA A 2 -18.29 60.92 -55.61
N TYR A 3 -18.02 60.36 -54.43
CA TYR A 3 -18.33 60.64 -53.02
C TYR A 3 -17.27 59.83 -52.24
N HIS A 4 -16.66 60.41 -51.20
CA HIS A 4 -15.83 59.66 -50.24
C HIS A 4 -16.67 58.59 -49.53
N ARG A 5 -16.12 57.38 -49.38
CA ARG A 5 -16.58 56.42 -48.35
C ARG A 5 -15.38 55.99 -47.50
N LEU A 6 -15.36 56.49 -46.27
CA LEU A 6 -14.58 55.96 -45.15
C LEU A 6 -15.06 54.53 -44.86
N SER A 7 -14.11 53.59 -44.78
CA SER A 7 -14.35 52.24 -44.25
C SER A 7 -13.96 52.25 -42.77
N GLY A 8 -14.96 52.30 -41.88
CA GLY A 8 -14.77 52.12 -40.44
C GLY A 8 -14.91 50.64 -40.09
N TYR A 9 -13.85 50.05 -39.53
CA TYR A 9 -13.91 48.74 -38.89
C TYR A 9 -14.48 48.91 -37.47
N LEU A 10 -15.70 48.42 -37.26
CA LEU A 10 -16.37 48.39 -35.96
C LEU A 10 -16.02 47.06 -35.29
N SER A 11 -15.13 47.12 -34.30
CA SER A 11 -14.80 46.02 -33.40
C SER A 11 -15.97 45.78 -32.43
N VAL A 12 -16.47 44.54 -32.39
CA VAL A 12 -17.54 44.11 -31.49
C VAL A 12 -16.89 43.46 -30.27
N ILE A 13 -16.93 44.15 -29.13
CA ILE A 13 -16.58 43.59 -27.82
C ILE A 13 -17.90 43.12 -27.17
N PRO A 14 -18.07 41.83 -26.81
CA PRO A 14 -19.23 41.40 -26.04
C PRO A 14 -19.11 41.92 -24.61
N LEU A 15 -20.02 42.85 -24.27
CA LEU A 15 -20.22 43.41 -22.94
C LEU A 15 -21.05 42.41 -22.11
N SER A 16 -20.39 41.62 -21.27
CA SER A 16 -21.05 40.73 -20.32
C SER A 16 -21.79 41.56 -19.27
N ILE A 17 -23.09 41.25 -19.13
CA ILE A 17 -24.07 41.92 -18.28
C ILE A 17 -23.76 41.60 -16.82
N LEU A 18 -23.33 42.60 -16.05
CA LEU A 18 -23.27 42.54 -14.59
C LEU A 18 -24.70 42.65 -14.04
N LEU A 19 -25.22 41.55 -13.50
CA LEU A 19 -26.38 41.59 -12.61
C LEU A 19 -25.94 42.20 -11.27
N SER A 20 -26.32 43.46 -11.04
CA SER A 20 -26.24 44.10 -9.73
C SER A 20 -27.30 43.50 -8.80
N ALA A 21 -26.94 42.48 -8.04
CA ALA A 21 -27.72 42.03 -6.89
C ALA A 21 -27.51 43.03 -5.74
N CYS A 22 -28.55 43.82 -5.48
CA CYS A 22 -28.70 44.62 -4.28
C CYS A 22 -29.33 43.72 -3.20
N GLY A 23 -28.58 43.37 -2.16
CA GLY A 23 -29.13 42.64 -1.02
C GLY A 23 -28.13 42.36 0.09
N GLY A 24 -28.27 43.11 1.19
CA GLY A 24 -27.92 42.63 2.54
C GLY A 24 -26.49 42.92 3.01
N GLY A 25 -26.32 44.02 3.74
CA GLY A 25 -25.16 44.22 4.59
C GLY A 25 -25.19 43.23 5.76
N GLY A 26 -24.22 42.32 5.77
CA GLY A 26 -23.79 41.53 6.91
C GLY A 26 -22.28 41.61 6.94
N ASP A 27 -21.74 42.30 7.93
CA ASP A 27 -20.30 42.41 8.19
C ASP A 27 -19.84 41.05 8.76
N THR A 28 -19.77 40.06 7.88
CA THR A 28 -19.05 38.81 8.11
C THR A 28 -17.79 38.92 7.30
N THR A 29 -16.67 39.12 8.00
CA THR A 29 -15.35 38.74 7.51
C THR A 29 -15.42 37.27 7.14
N THR A 30 -15.81 36.95 5.90
CA THR A 30 -15.61 35.63 5.34
C THR A 30 -14.11 35.45 5.34
N ALA A 31 -13.62 34.62 6.26
CA ALA A 31 -12.22 34.22 6.27
C ALA A 31 -11.86 33.78 4.83
N PRO A 32 -10.68 34.14 4.30
CA PRO A 32 -10.23 33.61 3.03
C PRO A 32 -10.43 32.10 3.06
N ALA A 33 -11.14 31.55 2.07
CA ALA A 33 -11.24 30.10 1.96
C ALA A 33 -9.82 29.56 1.86
N THR A 34 -9.46 28.67 2.77
CA THR A 34 -8.15 28.01 2.75
C THR A 34 -7.99 27.34 1.39
N PRO A 35 -6.92 27.62 0.64
CA PRO A 35 -6.72 26.97 -0.65
C PRO A 35 -6.56 25.46 -0.43
N ALA A 36 -7.05 24.65 -1.37
CA ALA A 36 -6.95 23.19 -1.30
C ALA A 36 -5.54 22.71 -1.68
N SER A 37 -4.87 23.42 -2.57
CA SER A 37 -3.52 23.13 -3.05
C SER A 37 -2.64 24.38 -3.09
N VAL A 38 -1.35 24.17 -3.26
CA VAL A 38 -0.31 25.18 -3.39
C VAL A 38 0.69 24.74 -4.46
N SER A 39 1.15 25.69 -5.27
CA SER A 39 1.99 25.38 -6.45
C SER A 39 3.48 25.36 -6.11
N LEU A 40 4.16 24.29 -6.48
CA LEU A 40 5.61 24.14 -6.52
C LEU A 40 6.07 24.18 -7.98
N SER A 41 6.91 25.14 -8.36
CA SER A 41 7.40 25.30 -9.72
C SER A 41 8.91 25.22 -9.81
N GLY A 42 9.42 25.08 -11.04
CA GLY A 42 10.84 25.14 -11.34
C GLY A 42 11.12 24.73 -12.77
N THR A 43 12.40 24.50 -13.06
CA THR A 43 12.87 23.89 -14.31
C THR A 43 13.72 22.66 -14.02
N VAL A 44 13.55 21.62 -14.83
CA VAL A 44 14.28 20.36 -14.74
C VAL A 44 14.71 19.90 -16.14
N PRO A 45 15.79 19.12 -16.28
CA PRO A 45 16.06 18.41 -17.52
C PRO A 45 15.19 17.15 -17.67
N GLY A 46 14.56 16.69 -16.57
CA GLY A 46 13.75 15.48 -16.46
C GLY A 46 12.33 15.55 -17.03
N THR A 47 11.60 14.45 -16.88
CA THR A 47 10.29 14.23 -17.49
C THR A 47 9.14 14.28 -16.49
N LEU A 48 9.26 13.63 -15.33
CA LEU A 48 8.20 13.53 -14.32
C LEU A 48 8.65 14.08 -12.97
N ILE A 49 7.76 14.80 -12.30
CA ILE A 49 7.93 15.26 -10.93
C ILE A 49 6.78 14.67 -10.13
N GLN A 50 7.09 13.96 -9.05
CA GLN A 50 6.14 13.30 -8.17
C GLN A 50 6.35 13.76 -6.73
N ALA A 51 5.27 13.84 -5.98
CA ALA A 51 5.33 14.01 -4.54
C ALA A 51 4.60 12.87 -3.83
N PHE A 52 5.06 12.57 -2.63
CA PHE A 52 4.41 11.66 -1.70
C PHE A 52 4.07 12.47 -0.46
N CYS A 53 2.79 12.53 -0.11
CA CYS A 53 2.33 13.37 0.98
C CYS A 53 1.74 12.51 2.11
N SER A 54 1.92 12.99 3.33
CA SER A 54 1.47 12.33 4.57
C SER A 54 -0.05 12.14 4.69
N ASP A 55 -0.84 12.83 3.86
CA ASP A 55 -2.28 12.60 3.73
C ASP A 55 -2.64 11.45 2.76
N GLY A 56 -1.63 10.76 2.22
CA GLY A 56 -1.75 9.68 1.25
C GLY A 56 -1.94 10.15 -0.20
N SER A 57 -1.90 11.47 -0.46
CA SER A 57 -1.96 11.98 -1.83
C SER A 57 -0.59 11.93 -2.50
N ASN A 58 -0.58 11.51 -3.76
CA ASN A 58 0.65 11.40 -4.56
C ASN A 58 0.53 12.20 -5.87
N PRO A 59 0.49 13.55 -5.82
CA PRO A 59 0.35 14.34 -7.03
C PRO A 59 1.62 14.22 -7.90
N SER A 60 1.43 14.16 -9.21
CA SER A 60 2.52 14.14 -10.18
C SER A 60 2.23 15.06 -11.37
N VAL A 61 3.30 15.55 -12.00
CA VAL A 61 3.23 16.41 -13.19
C VAL A 61 4.43 16.16 -14.10
N GLY A 62 4.20 16.18 -15.40
CA GLY A 62 5.28 16.18 -16.39
C GLY A 62 5.88 17.57 -16.59
N SER A 63 7.17 17.65 -16.87
CA SER A 63 7.80 18.88 -17.36
C SER A 63 7.34 19.18 -18.80
N VAL A 64 7.37 20.46 -19.20
CA VAL A 64 6.92 20.87 -20.55
C VAL A 64 8.13 21.17 -21.44
N PRO A 65 8.40 20.36 -22.49
CA PRO A 65 9.50 20.62 -23.40
C PRO A 65 9.38 21.98 -24.08
N ASN A 66 10.40 22.82 -23.91
CA ASN A 66 10.47 24.18 -24.46
C ASN A 66 11.64 24.36 -25.44
N GLY A 67 12.28 23.26 -25.86
CA GLY A 67 13.45 23.28 -26.74
C GLY A 67 14.77 23.69 -26.06
N THR A 68 14.79 23.74 -24.73
CA THR A 68 15.99 23.91 -23.89
C THR A 68 16.24 22.66 -23.06
N THR A 69 17.30 22.62 -22.24
CA THR A 69 17.52 21.57 -21.23
C THR A 69 16.85 21.90 -19.88
N GLU A 70 16.11 23.01 -19.81
CA GLU A 70 15.42 23.49 -18.61
C GLU A 70 13.91 23.53 -18.87
N HIS A 71 13.26 22.39 -18.73
CA HIS A 71 11.84 22.22 -18.96
C HIS A 71 11.04 22.69 -17.74
N PRO A 72 10.13 23.69 -17.89
CA PRO A 72 9.32 24.17 -16.78
C PRO A 72 8.29 23.13 -16.34
N PHE A 73 8.04 23.09 -15.03
CA PHE A 73 6.97 22.31 -14.42
C PHE A 73 6.19 23.15 -13.38
N SER A 74 5.00 22.69 -13.01
CA SER A 74 4.16 23.29 -11.97
C SER A 74 3.36 22.17 -11.31
N LEU A 75 3.82 21.73 -10.14
CA LEU A 75 3.20 20.68 -9.34
C LEU A 75 2.27 21.29 -8.30
N GLU A 76 1.05 20.79 -8.19
CA GLU A 76 0.10 21.21 -7.16
C GLU A 76 0.19 20.25 -5.96
N LEU A 77 0.68 20.76 -4.83
CA LEU A 77 0.76 20.02 -3.57
C LEU A 77 -0.42 20.35 -2.67
N PRO A 78 -0.88 19.45 -1.79
CA PRO A 78 -1.91 19.76 -0.82
C PRO A 78 -1.46 20.87 0.15
N TYR A 79 -2.38 21.76 0.52
CA TYR A 79 -2.08 22.86 1.42
C TYR A 79 -1.78 22.38 2.84
N GLN A 80 -0.62 22.77 3.39
CA GLN A 80 -0.17 22.41 4.76
C GLN A 80 0.02 20.91 5.01
N VAL A 81 0.33 20.13 3.99
CA VAL A 81 0.66 18.72 4.13
C VAL A 81 2.16 18.52 3.94
N ASP A 82 2.73 17.62 4.74
CA ASP A 82 4.13 17.22 4.67
C ASP A 82 4.31 16.31 3.46
N CYS A 83 5.19 16.69 2.54
CA CYS A 83 5.46 15.93 1.34
C CYS A 83 6.96 15.73 1.11
N ARG A 84 7.31 14.59 0.51
CA ARG A 84 8.60 14.30 -0.11
C ARG A 84 8.50 14.49 -1.62
N ILE A 85 9.58 14.93 -2.26
CA ILE A 85 9.62 15.16 -3.71
C ILE A 85 10.61 14.21 -4.35
N VAL A 86 10.18 13.56 -5.43
CA VAL A 86 11.01 12.72 -6.29
C VAL A 86 10.89 13.24 -7.71
N MET A 87 12.01 13.28 -8.43
CA MET A 87 12.02 13.66 -9.84
C MET A 87 12.61 12.54 -10.67
N ILE A 88 12.01 12.30 -11.84
CA ILE A 88 12.39 11.23 -12.75
C ILE A 88 12.87 11.83 -14.07
N THR A 89 14.02 11.37 -14.56
CA THR A 89 14.49 11.64 -15.91
C THR A 89 14.37 10.40 -16.77
N ASN A 90 14.16 10.60 -18.08
CA ASN A 90 13.97 9.53 -19.06
C ASN A 90 12.94 8.45 -18.66
N GLU A 91 11.83 8.88 -18.03
CA GLU A 91 10.74 8.00 -17.57
C GLU A 91 10.32 6.97 -18.64
N GLY A 92 10.22 5.70 -18.24
CA GLY A 92 9.80 4.58 -19.09
C GLY A 92 10.84 4.14 -20.11
N THR A 93 12.12 4.48 -19.90
CA THR A 93 13.24 4.05 -20.75
C THR A 93 14.29 3.30 -19.92
N LEU A 94 15.24 2.65 -20.59
CA LEU A 94 16.35 1.95 -19.93
C LEU A 94 17.35 2.91 -19.24
N ASP A 95 17.32 4.19 -19.58
CA ASP A 95 18.16 5.22 -18.98
C ASP A 95 17.38 6.04 -17.93
N GLN A 96 16.28 5.47 -17.40
CA GLN A 96 15.47 6.11 -16.36
C GLN A 96 16.33 6.36 -15.12
N VAL A 97 16.18 7.54 -14.54
CA VAL A 97 16.83 7.90 -13.28
C VAL A 97 15.79 8.48 -12.34
N ILE A 98 15.68 7.90 -11.14
CA ILE A 98 14.80 8.35 -10.06
C ILE A 98 15.67 9.06 -9.03
N THR A 99 15.39 10.34 -8.79
CA THR A 99 16.18 11.19 -7.90
C THR A 99 15.30 11.74 -6.78
N PRO A 100 15.40 11.19 -5.56
CA PRO A 100 14.83 11.80 -4.36
C PRO A 100 15.48 13.17 -4.10
N LEU A 101 14.69 14.14 -3.63
CA LEU A 101 15.19 15.47 -3.29
C LEU A 101 15.20 15.71 -1.79
N THR A 102 16.26 16.36 -1.33
CA THR A 102 16.31 17.01 -0.01
C THR A 102 16.41 18.53 -0.17
N PHE A 103 15.98 19.28 0.83
CA PHE A 103 15.94 20.73 0.84
C PHE A 103 16.77 21.26 2.00
N ASN A 104 17.95 21.81 1.72
CA ASN A 104 18.92 22.20 2.76
C ASN A 104 19.34 21.04 3.68
N GLY A 105 19.26 19.80 3.19
CA GLY A 105 19.51 18.57 3.96
C GLY A 105 18.30 18.01 4.71
N ASP A 106 17.13 18.63 4.59
CA ASP A 106 15.87 18.16 5.18
C ASP A 106 15.00 17.46 4.11
N SER A 107 14.27 16.40 4.46
CA SER A 107 13.53 15.59 3.47
C SER A 107 12.06 15.99 3.28
N ILE A 108 11.46 16.71 4.24
CA ILE A 108 10.07 17.14 4.16
C ILE A 108 9.97 18.59 3.70
N ILE A 109 9.01 18.85 2.81
CA ILE A 109 8.53 20.19 2.49
C ILE A 109 7.05 20.34 2.87
N ASN A 110 6.72 21.41 3.60
CA ASN A 110 5.35 21.80 3.93
C ASN A 110 5.08 23.23 3.44
N MET A 111 4.06 23.38 2.60
CA MET A 111 3.82 24.62 1.86
C MET A 111 2.46 25.25 2.17
N ARG A 112 2.47 26.58 2.26
CA ARG A 112 1.31 27.48 2.44
C ARG A 112 1.25 28.58 1.40
N THR A 113 2.34 28.80 0.68
CA THR A 113 2.46 29.75 -0.42
C THR A 113 3.15 29.08 -1.59
N GLN A 114 2.95 29.61 -2.79
CA GLN A 114 3.67 29.14 -3.96
C GLN A 114 5.19 29.23 -3.73
N PHE A 115 5.92 28.26 -4.26
CA PHE A 115 7.37 28.22 -4.15
C PHE A 115 7.99 27.82 -5.48
N ASP A 116 9.11 28.46 -5.81
CA ASP A 116 9.86 28.20 -7.04
C ASP A 116 11.25 27.69 -6.66
N LEU A 117 11.55 26.45 -7.07
CA LEU A 117 12.85 25.81 -6.87
C LEU A 117 13.93 26.39 -7.78
N GLY A 118 13.55 27.14 -8.82
CA GLY A 118 14.46 27.50 -9.89
C GLY A 118 14.88 26.26 -10.68
N TYR A 119 16.15 26.20 -11.09
CA TYR A 119 16.68 25.07 -11.86
C TYR A 119 17.20 23.97 -10.93
N VAL A 120 16.65 22.76 -11.08
CA VAL A 120 17.09 21.55 -10.38
C VAL A 120 17.89 20.69 -11.38
N PRO A 121 19.22 20.53 -11.18
CA PRO A 121 20.08 19.79 -12.11
C PRO A 121 19.99 18.28 -11.84
N LEU A 122 19.11 17.58 -12.55
CA LEU A 122 18.97 16.14 -12.46
C LEU A 122 19.96 15.41 -13.38
N ALA A 123 20.40 14.23 -12.96
CA ALA A 123 21.16 13.31 -13.80
C ALA A 123 20.28 12.78 -14.93
N MET A 124 20.87 12.57 -16.11
CA MET A 124 20.17 12.10 -17.31
C MET A 124 20.59 10.68 -17.70
N SER A 125 21.36 10.01 -16.84
CA SER A 125 21.92 8.68 -17.06
C SER A 125 22.15 8.02 -15.70
N PRO A 126 21.85 6.72 -15.53
CA PRO A 126 22.16 5.98 -14.30
C PRO A 126 23.65 6.05 -13.94
N ASP A 127 24.54 6.07 -14.95
CA ASP A 127 25.99 6.26 -14.76
C ASP A 127 26.39 7.56 -14.03
N ASP A 128 25.50 8.56 -13.97
CA ASP A 128 25.77 9.87 -13.36
C ASP A 128 25.27 9.97 -11.90
N ILE A 129 24.66 8.91 -11.35
CA ILE A 129 24.19 8.85 -9.96
C ILE A 129 24.98 7.81 -9.14
N VAL A 130 24.82 7.90 -7.82
CA VAL A 130 25.17 6.79 -6.92
C VAL A 130 23.97 5.86 -6.91
N ASP A 131 24.16 4.67 -7.45
CA ASP A 131 23.17 3.60 -7.59
C ASP A 131 23.91 2.28 -7.26
N VAL A 132 23.71 1.78 -6.05
CA VAL A 132 24.46 0.68 -5.44
C VAL A 132 23.87 -0.66 -5.82
N ASN A 133 22.54 -0.75 -5.90
CA ASN A 133 21.77 -1.96 -6.24
C ASN A 133 21.44 -2.06 -7.73
N GLY A 134 21.51 -0.97 -8.49
CA GLY A 134 21.33 -0.96 -9.95
C GLY A 134 19.88 -0.81 -10.39
N ASP A 135 19.01 -0.32 -9.52
CA ASP A 135 17.56 -0.18 -9.75
C ASP A 135 17.20 1.15 -10.46
N GLY A 136 18.18 2.03 -10.70
CA GLY A 136 17.99 3.34 -11.31
C GLY A 136 17.49 4.42 -10.34
N VAL A 137 17.42 4.13 -9.03
CA VAL A 137 17.16 5.07 -7.94
C VAL A 137 18.49 5.58 -7.39
N SER A 138 18.55 6.88 -7.08
CA SER A 138 19.76 7.45 -6.50
C SER A 138 19.81 7.28 -4.99
N ASP A 139 20.85 6.57 -4.51
CA ASP A 139 21.16 6.37 -3.08
C ASP A 139 21.74 7.61 -2.38
N ASP A 140 22.06 8.66 -3.14
CA ASP A 140 22.53 9.94 -2.62
C ASP A 140 21.55 11.05 -3.05
N PRO A 141 20.48 11.29 -2.26
CA PRO A 141 19.43 12.24 -2.59
C PRO A 141 19.98 13.63 -2.96
N LEU A 142 19.42 14.23 -4.01
CA LEU A 142 19.89 15.51 -4.50
C LEU A 142 19.47 16.65 -3.56
N ASN A 143 20.45 17.23 -2.86
CA ASN A 143 20.21 18.38 -2.00
C ASN A 143 20.02 19.68 -2.80
N VAL A 144 18.80 20.20 -2.80
CA VAL A 144 18.42 21.48 -3.38
C VAL A 144 18.52 22.56 -2.31
N THR A 145 19.45 23.50 -2.50
CA THR A 145 19.58 24.64 -1.58
C THR A 145 18.48 25.66 -1.83
N VAL A 146 17.59 25.83 -0.86
CA VAL A 146 16.41 26.69 -0.97
C VAL A 146 16.43 27.82 0.06
N GLN A 147 16.04 29.02 -0.35
CA GLN A 147 15.78 30.10 0.59
C GLN A 147 14.36 29.97 1.11
N THR A 148 14.22 29.57 2.37
CA THR A 148 12.89 29.48 3.00
C THR A 148 12.24 30.85 3.04
N VAL A 149 11.02 30.90 2.53
CA VAL A 149 10.17 32.10 2.52
C VAL A 149 9.03 31.91 3.51
N ASP A 150 8.37 33.00 3.90
CA ASP A 150 7.20 32.90 4.78
C ASP A 150 6.13 32.00 4.13
N GLY A 151 5.75 30.93 4.83
CA GLY A 151 4.82 29.92 4.33
C GLY A 151 5.45 28.73 3.60
N VAL A 152 6.78 28.57 3.60
CA VAL A 152 7.45 27.33 3.16
C VAL A 152 8.36 26.85 4.29
N ALA A 153 8.08 25.67 4.82
CA ALA A 153 8.88 25.01 5.84
C ALA A 153 9.55 23.77 5.25
N VAL A 154 10.81 23.56 5.61
CA VAL A 154 11.56 22.34 5.33
C VAL A 154 12.14 21.84 6.65
N TYR A 155 12.05 20.53 6.87
CA TYR A 155 12.52 19.86 8.09
C TYR A 155 12.58 18.34 7.86
N SER A 156 13.24 17.62 8.75
CA SER A 156 13.11 16.16 8.86
C SER A 156 12.19 15.78 10.02
N LEU A 157 11.59 14.60 9.93
CA LEU A 157 10.75 14.03 10.98
C LEU A 157 11.57 13.01 11.79
N ASP A 158 11.31 12.90 13.10
CA ASP A 158 11.91 11.84 13.92
C ASP A 158 11.36 10.43 13.56
N TYR A 159 10.19 10.40 12.91
CA TYR A 159 9.56 9.22 12.35
C TYR A 159 8.81 9.66 11.10
N ASP A 160 9.31 9.24 9.94
CA ASP A 160 8.68 9.52 8.66
C ASP A 160 7.88 8.31 8.18
N PRO A 161 6.55 8.39 8.09
CA PRO A 161 5.75 7.27 7.59
C PRO A 161 5.94 7.00 6.09
N MET A 162 6.64 7.88 5.36
CA MET A 162 6.95 7.74 3.93
C MET A 162 8.38 7.25 3.69
N ASP A 163 9.19 7.09 4.74
CA ASP A 163 10.60 6.68 4.73
C ASP A 163 10.89 6.03 6.10
N LYS A 164 10.54 4.75 6.21
CA LYS A 164 10.51 4.02 7.49
C LYS A 164 11.90 3.67 8.01
N ASP A 165 12.86 3.48 7.12
CA ASP A 165 14.25 3.12 7.46
C ASP A 165 15.16 4.36 7.60
N ASP A 166 14.63 5.55 7.33
CA ASP A 166 15.29 6.86 7.44
C ASP A 166 16.52 6.98 6.52
N ASN A 167 16.44 6.36 5.34
CA ASN A 167 17.50 6.38 4.34
C ASN A 167 17.40 7.59 3.38
N GLN A 168 16.36 8.44 3.52
CA GLN A 168 16.02 9.61 2.70
C GLN A 168 15.43 9.31 1.31
N ILE A 169 15.25 8.05 0.97
CA ILE A 169 14.50 7.57 -0.18
C ILE A 169 13.07 7.26 0.33
N PRO A 170 12.01 7.60 -0.43
CA PRO A 170 10.68 7.21 -0.02
C PRO A 170 10.50 5.68 -0.14
N ASP A 171 9.79 5.06 0.80
CA ASP A 171 9.43 3.63 0.83
C ASP A 171 8.87 3.09 -0.51
N TYR A 172 8.31 3.96 -1.35
CA TYR A 172 7.78 3.57 -2.67
C TYR A 172 8.89 3.22 -3.68
N TYR A 173 10.10 3.75 -3.47
CA TYR A 173 11.28 3.61 -4.33
C TYR A 173 12.45 2.93 -3.62
N ASP A 174 12.25 2.39 -2.42
CA ASP A 174 13.24 1.49 -1.81
C ASP A 174 13.26 0.15 -2.54
N ASP A 175 14.15 -0.73 -2.08
CA ASP A 175 14.36 -2.11 -2.47
C ASP A 175 14.49 -2.90 -1.14
N HIS A 176 13.37 -3.40 -0.58
CA HIS A 176 13.37 -4.00 0.79
C HIS A 176 14.26 -5.23 0.88
N ASP A 177 14.10 -6.06 -0.13
CA ASP A 177 14.56 -7.44 -0.21
C ASP A 177 15.93 -7.50 -0.90
N ASN A 178 16.41 -6.36 -1.40
CA ASN A 178 17.75 -6.15 -1.93
C ASN A 178 18.02 -7.00 -3.18
N ASP A 179 16.99 -7.24 -3.98
CA ASP A 179 17.08 -7.97 -5.24
C ASP A 179 17.47 -7.07 -6.43
N GLY A 180 17.47 -5.75 -6.22
CA GLY A 180 17.79 -4.73 -7.21
C GLY A 180 16.58 -4.26 -8.02
N VAL A 181 15.37 -4.55 -7.57
CA VAL A 181 14.11 -4.03 -8.11
C VAL A 181 13.45 -3.15 -7.05
N ALA A 182 13.13 -1.91 -7.41
CA ALA A 182 12.44 -1.03 -6.49
C ALA A 182 10.98 -1.46 -6.27
N ASN A 183 10.46 -1.25 -5.07
CA ASN A 183 9.17 -1.72 -4.56
C ASN A 183 7.94 -1.40 -5.42
N TYR A 184 8.02 -0.39 -6.28
CA TYR A 184 6.93 -0.01 -7.19
C TYR A 184 6.90 -0.83 -8.48
N GLU A 185 8.02 -1.44 -8.84
CA GLU A 185 8.21 -2.36 -9.97
C GLU A 185 8.32 -3.81 -9.51
N ASP A 186 8.35 -4.02 -8.20
CA ASP A 186 8.46 -5.31 -7.57
C ASP A 186 7.09 -5.84 -7.09
N ASP A 187 6.76 -7.05 -7.54
CA ASP A 187 5.54 -7.77 -7.19
C ASP A 187 5.72 -8.62 -5.91
N ASP A 188 6.95 -8.86 -5.44
CA ASP A 188 7.30 -9.70 -4.28
C ASP A 188 7.94 -8.95 -3.09
N TYR A 189 8.05 -7.62 -3.14
CA TYR A 189 8.43 -6.69 -2.05
C TYR A 189 7.86 -6.96 -0.65
N GLN A 190 6.79 -7.75 -0.54
CA GLN A 190 6.20 -8.17 0.72
C GLN A 190 6.72 -9.52 1.25
N HIS A 191 7.81 -10.08 0.72
CA HIS A 191 8.45 -11.27 1.29
C HIS A 191 9.13 -10.94 2.62
N ASP A 192 8.31 -10.78 3.66
CA ASP A 192 8.70 -10.90 5.05
C ASP A 192 8.92 -12.36 5.47
N GLY A 193 9.01 -13.28 4.50
CA GLY A 193 9.31 -14.70 4.68
C GLY A 193 10.06 -15.27 3.49
N ASP A 194 11.23 -14.75 3.13
CA ASP A 194 12.23 -15.47 2.32
C ASP A 194 13.56 -15.40 3.10
N SER A 195 13.71 -16.32 4.04
CA SER A 195 14.72 -16.34 5.09
C SER A 195 16.12 -16.67 4.56
N ASP A 196 16.22 -17.32 3.40
CA ASP A 196 17.48 -17.71 2.78
C ASP A 196 17.83 -16.92 1.49
N SER A 197 16.89 -16.10 1.03
CA SER A 197 17.00 -15.19 -0.12
C SER A 197 17.28 -15.92 -1.44
N ASP A 198 16.70 -17.11 -1.62
CA ASP A 198 16.78 -17.86 -2.87
C ASP A 198 15.66 -17.50 -3.88
N GLY A 199 14.73 -16.63 -3.48
CA GLY A 199 13.60 -16.15 -4.27
C GLY A 199 12.36 -17.04 -4.14
N ILE A 200 12.27 -17.85 -3.10
CA ILE A 200 11.11 -18.66 -2.74
C ILE A 200 10.68 -18.27 -1.33
N ASP A 201 9.38 -17.97 -1.13
CA ASP A 201 8.84 -17.71 0.22
C ASP A 201 9.10 -18.94 1.11
N ASP A 202 9.43 -18.76 2.38
CA ASP A 202 9.51 -19.76 3.45
C ASP A 202 8.27 -20.68 3.46
N GLU A 203 7.07 -20.20 3.09
CA GLU A 203 5.87 -21.05 2.96
C GLU A 203 5.95 -22.04 1.79
N TYR A 204 6.79 -21.76 0.79
CA TYR A 204 6.99 -22.53 -0.44
C TYR A 204 8.41 -23.08 -0.63
N ASP A 205 9.36 -22.67 0.21
CA ASP A 205 10.72 -23.16 0.25
C ASP A 205 10.78 -24.46 1.06
N ARG A 206 11.60 -25.39 0.60
CA ARG A 206 11.87 -26.65 1.28
C ARG A 206 13.02 -26.51 2.27
N ASP A 207 13.84 -25.49 2.13
CA ASP A 207 15.08 -25.34 2.87
C ASP A 207 15.24 -23.86 3.22
N ASP A 208 14.26 -23.34 3.97
CA ASP A 208 14.12 -21.93 4.37
C ASP A 208 15.33 -21.36 5.14
N ASP A 209 16.32 -22.21 5.48
CA ASP A 209 17.60 -21.81 6.06
C ASP A 209 18.86 -22.27 5.27
N ASN A 210 18.67 -22.84 4.08
CA ASN A 210 19.69 -23.37 3.17
C ASN A 210 20.73 -24.28 3.85
N ASP A 211 20.30 -25.04 4.86
CA ASP A 211 21.19 -25.95 5.60
C ASP A 211 21.40 -27.28 4.86
N GLY A 212 20.67 -27.49 3.76
CA GLY A 212 20.72 -28.68 2.93
C GLY A 212 19.80 -29.79 3.43
N HIS A 213 18.82 -29.46 4.29
CA HIS A 213 17.80 -30.37 4.78
C HIS A 213 16.40 -29.83 4.54
N ASP A 214 15.55 -30.68 3.92
CA ASP A 214 14.14 -30.36 3.77
C ASP A 214 13.48 -30.13 5.15
N ASP A 215 12.86 -28.98 5.33
CA ASP A 215 12.10 -28.59 6.50
C ASP A 215 10.80 -29.43 6.59
N ALA A 216 10.37 -29.73 7.82
CA ALA A 216 9.28 -30.69 8.04
C ALA A 216 7.88 -30.08 7.84
N ASP A 217 7.76 -28.77 7.59
CA ASP A 217 6.49 -28.09 7.29
C ASP A 217 6.18 -28.07 5.78
N TYR A 218 7.10 -28.58 4.94
CA TYR A 218 6.87 -28.77 3.52
C TYR A 218 5.82 -29.85 3.23
N SER A 219 4.55 -29.44 3.30
CA SER A 219 3.44 -30.20 2.77
C SER A 219 3.55 -30.24 1.25
N THR A 220 4.07 -31.34 0.72
CA THR A 220 4.04 -31.69 -0.72
C THR A 220 2.60 -31.87 -1.21
N VAL A 221 1.84 -30.78 -1.29
CA VAL A 221 0.59 -30.74 -2.06
C VAL A 221 0.92 -30.14 -3.42
N THR A 222 1.54 -30.95 -4.29
CA THR A 222 1.60 -30.65 -5.72
C THR A 222 0.20 -30.83 -6.30
N ASN A 223 -0.68 -29.87 -6.05
CA ASN A 223 -1.83 -29.62 -6.89
C ASN A 223 -1.52 -28.34 -7.66
N ASP A 224 -1.00 -28.51 -8.88
CA ASP A 224 -1.03 -27.49 -9.92
C ASP A 224 -2.47 -27.01 -10.09
N ILE A 225 -2.88 -26.02 -9.28
CA ILE A 225 -4.04 -25.20 -9.57
C ILE A 225 -3.50 -24.08 -10.46
N PRO A 226 -3.88 -24.05 -11.74
CA PRO A 226 -3.44 -22.97 -12.62
C PRO A 226 -3.86 -21.62 -12.03
N LEU A 227 -2.88 -20.72 -11.90
CA LEU A 227 -2.94 -19.28 -11.59
C LEU A 227 -3.77 -18.47 -12.60
N ALA A 228 -4.88 -19.03 -13.08
CA ALA A 228 -5.79 -18.42 -14.04
C ALA A 228 -7.19 -18.14 -13.45
N ASN A 229 -7.39 -18.34 -12.14
CA ASN A 229 -8.72 -18.21 -11.53
C ASN A 229 -8.75 -17.68 -10.10
N TYR A 230 -7.72 -16.95 -9.65
CA TYR A 230 -7.86 -16.19 -8.40
C TYR A 230 -8.70 -14.92 -8.63
N ALA A 231 -10.00 -15.11 -8.78
CA ALA A 231 -10.94 -14.01 -8.73
C ALA A 231 -11.03 -13.56 -7.28
N VAL A 232 -10.44 -12.41 -6.95
CA VAL A 232 -10.76 -11.68 -5.71
C VAL A 232 -12.26 -11.41 -5.73
N THR A 233 -13.03 -12.29 -5.09
CA THR A 233 -14.47 -12.11 -4.99
C THR A 233 -14.75 -11.05 -3.94
N ARG A 234 -15.85 -10.30 -4.12
CA ARG A 234 -16.30 -9.31 -3.14
C ARG A 234 -16.41 -9.94 -1.74
N GLY A 235 -16.85 -11.19 -1.65
CA GLY A 235 -16.90 -11.96 -0.41
C GLY A 235 -15.55 -12.16 0.27
N ARG A 236 -14.48 -12.44 -0.48
CA ARG A 236 -13.13 -12.60 0.07
C ARG A 236 -12.59 -11.32 0.70
N LEU A 237 -12.80 -10.18 0.04
CA LEU A 237 -12.40 -8.87 0.59
C LEU A 237 -13.16 -8.55 1.87
N LEU A 238 -14.47 -8.80 1.90
CA LEU A 238 -15.32 -8.54 3.06
C LEU A 238 -14.96 -9.47 4.25
N ALA A 239 -14.57 -10.71 3.97
CA ALA A 239 -14.27 -11.72 4.99
C ALA A 239 -12.95 -11.50 5.73
N SER A 240 -12.04 -10.67 5.20
CA SER A 240 -10.74 -10.34 5.81
C SER A 240 -10.88 -9.90 7.27
N GLN A 241 -11.91 -9.12 7.59
CA GLN A 241 -12.14 -8.63 8.94
C GLN A 241 -12.67 -9.71 9.91
N CYS A 242 -13.24 -10.81 9.39
CA CYS A 242 -13.80 -11.91 10.18
C CYS A 242 -12.69 -12.76 10.83
N PHE A 243 -11.56 -12.93 10.14
CA PHE A 243 -10.46 -13.78 10.57
C PHE A 243 -9.66 -13.24 11.76
N GLN A 244 -9.82 -11.95 12.08
CA GLN A 244 -9.26 -11.36 13.29
C GLN A 244 -9.83 -12.00 14.57
N CYS A 245 -11.05 -12.53 14.53
CA CYS A 245 -11.68 -13.22 15.66
C CYS A 245 -11.81 -14.72 15.41
N HIS A 246 -12.17 -15.13 14.18
CA HIS A 246 -12.39 -16.54 13.86
C HIS A 246 -11.12 -17.28 13.40
N GLY A 247 -9.96 -16.65 13.51
CA GLY A 247 -8.65 -17.22 13.15
C GLY A 247 -8.42 -17.32 11.64
N SER A 248 -7.19 -17.67 11.28
CA SER A 248 -6.73 -17.75 9.89
C SER A 248 -7.63 -18.69 9.09
N ASN A 249 -8.12 -18.23 7.94
CA ASN A 249 -9.09 -18.97 7.12
C ASN A 249 -10.31 -19.46 7.92
N GLY A 250 -10.77 -18.72 8.93
CA GLY A 250 -11.95 -19.08 9.72
C GLY A 250 -11.75 -20.25 10.67
N ARG A 251 -10.49 -20.68 10.91
CA ARG A 251 -10.13 -21.70 11.88
C ARG A 251 -9.62 -21.05 13.16
N SER A 252 -10.48 -21.06 14.18
CA SER A 252 -10.19 -20.42 15.46
C SER A 252 -9.26 -21.29 16.31
N VAL A 253 -8.30 -20.64 16.97
CA VAL A 253 -7.36 -21.27 17.93
C VAL A 253 -7.46 -20.67 19.34
N ASN A 254 -8.33 -19.69 19.54
CA ASN A 254 -8.38 -18.83 20.72
C ASN A 254 -9.78 -18.76 21.37
N GLY A 255 -10.59 -19.81 21.23
CA GLY A 255 -11.86 -19.97 21.94
C GLY A 255 -13.07 -19.28 21.29
N TRP A 256 -12.88 -18.67 20.11
CA TRP A 256 -13.96 -18.28 19.21
C TRP A 256 -14.43 -19.48 18.39
N ASP A 257 -15.63 -19.41 17.82
CA ASP A 257 -16.13 -20.48 16.95
C ASP A 257 -15.36 -20.49 15.62
N SER A 258 -15.10 -21.67 15.07
CA SER A 258 -14.54 -21.81 13.72
C SER A 258 -15.67 -21.72 12.71
N ILE A 259 -15.56 -20.78 11.77
CA ILE A 259 -16.53 -20.59 10.66
C ILE A 259 -16.12 -21.37 9.39
N ALA A 260 -14.91 -21.95 9.39
CA ALA A 260 -14.45 -22.83 8.33
C ALA A 260 -15.21 -24.16 8.39
N GLY A 261 -15.84 -24.57 7.29
CA GLY A 261 -16.61 -25.83 7.23
C GLY A 261 -18.10 -25.70 7.31
N GLU A 262 -18.59 -24.51 7.63
CA GLU A 262 -20.02 -24.24 7.66
C GLU A 262 -20.57 -24.12 6.24
N SER A 263 -21.81 -24.56 6.06
CA SER A 263 -22.49 -24.41 4.79
C SER A 263 -22.91 -22.95 4.56
N TYR A 264 -23.11 -22.58 3.30
CA TYR A 264 -23.67 -21.27 2.93
C TYR A 264 -24.91 -20.89 3.74
N GLY A 265 -25.79 -21.86 3.98
CA GLY A 265 -27.05 -21.65 4.70
C GLY A 265 -26.83 -21.31 6.17
N GLU A 266 -25.92 -22.02 6.82
CA GLU A 266 -25.57 -21.81 8.24
C GLU A 266 -24.89 -20.45 8.42
N ILE A 267 -23.88 -20.14 7.60
CA ILE A 267 -23.18 -18.85 7.65
C ILE A 267 -24.15 -17.69 7.42
N LEU A 268 -25.03 -17.79 6.42
CA LEU A 268 -25.99 -16.72 6.13
C LEU A 268 -27.03 -16.57 7.24
N GLU A 269 -27.46 -17.67 7.86
CA GLU A 269 -28.37 -17.63 9.01
C GLU A 269 -27.71 -16.90 10.18
N GLU A 270 -26.48 -17.26 10.55
CA GLU A 270 -25.74 -16.65 11.65
C GLU A 270 -25.44 -15.16 11.41
N LEU A 271 -25.06 -14.78 10.19
CA LEU A 271 -24.84 -13.38 9.80
C LEU A 271 -26.10 -12.52 9.98
N ASN A 272 -27.30 -13.12 9.97
CA ASN A 272 -28.59 -12.45 10.14
C ASN A 272 -29.22 -12.63 11.53
N GLU A 273 -28.75 -13.60 12.32
CA GLU A 273 -29.39 -14.01 13.58
C GLU A 273 -29.01 -13.11 14.75
N TYR A 274 -27.75 -12.65 14.82
CA TYR A 274 -27.26 -11.96 16.01
C TYR A 274 -27.75 -10.50 16.13
N PRO A 275 -28.29 -10.09 17.30
CA PRO A 275 -28.65 -8.70 17.54
C PRO A 275 -27.40 -7.83 17.65
N THR A 276 -27.51 -6.52 17.39
CA THR A 276 -26.40 -5.56 17.42
C THR A 276 -25.75 -5.40 18.81
N THR A 277 -26.37 -5.96 19.86
CA THR A 277 -25.82 -6.04 21.21
C THR A 277 -24.88 -7.24 21.42
N HIS A 278 -24.86 -8.18 20.48
CA HIS A 278 -23.91 -9.28 20.41
C HIS A 278 -22.70 -8.85 19.57
N ILE A 279 -21.51 -9.36 19.88
CA ILE A 279 -20.28 -8.96 19.18
C ILE A 279 -20.35 -9.26 17.68
N MET A 280 -20.90 -10.42 17.31
CA MET A 280 -21.11 -10.77 15.89
C MET A 280 -22.15 -9.88 15.22
N GLY A 281 -23.23 -9.52 15.91
CA GLY A 281 -24.22 -8.59 15.36
C GLY A 281 -23.66 -7.17 15.20
N ALA A 282 -22.69 -6.75 16.01
CA ALA A 282 -21.97 -5.49 15.82
C ALA A 282 -20.95 -5.57 14.68
N ALA A 283 -20.27 -6.71 14.51
CA ALA A 283 -19.33 -6.96 13.42
C ALA A 283 -20.00 -7.03 12.04
N THR A 284 -21.27 -7.45 11.97
CA THR A 284 -21.98 -7.65 10.70
C THR A 284 -22.99 -6.56 10.35
N ILE A 285 -23.25 -5.60 11.26
CA ILE A 285 -24.27 -4.54 11.07
C ILE A 285 -24.01 -3.65 9.86
N GLY A 286 -22.74 -3.48 9.48
CA GLY A 286 -22.32 -2.63 8.36
C GLY A 286 -22.58 -3.26 6.99
N TYR A 287 -22.82 -4.57 6.93
CA TYR A 287 -23.01 -5.27 5.67
C TYR A 287 -24.47 -5.16 5.18
N THR A 288 -24.63 -4.94 3.88
CA THR A 288 -25.91 -5.09 3.19
C THR A 288 -26.28 -6.58 3.06
N GLN A 289 -27.54 -6.86 2.71
CA GLN A 289 -27.98 -8.24 2.47
C GLN A 289 -27.16 -8.93 1.38
N GLN A 290 -26.86 -8.21 0.29
CA GLN A 290 -26.05 -8.75 -0.80
C GLN A 290 -24.61 -9.05 -0.34
N GLU A 291 -24.03 -8.19 0.48
CA GLU A 291 -22.69 -8.40 1.03
C GLU A 291 -22.63 -9.59 1.99
N ARG A 292 -23.70 -9.85 2.76
CA ARG A 292 -23.82 -11.06 3.58
C ARG A 292 -23.93 -12.33 2.74
N GLU A 293 -24.63 -12.29 1.62
CA GLU A 293 -24.72 -13.40 0.67
C GLU A 293 -23.37 -13.65 -0.02
N ASP A 294 -22.66 -12.58 -0.40
CA ASP A 294 -21.32 -12.67 -0.98
C ASP A 294 -20.31 -13.24 0.05
N LEU A 295 -20.41 -12.82 1.32
CA LEU A 295 -19.65 -13.36 2.45
C LEU A 295 -19.92 -14.85 2.68
N ALA A 296 -21.19 -15.23 2.81
CA ALA A 296 -21.59 -16.62 3.02
C ALA A 296 -21.16 -17.51 1.85
N THR A 297 -21.26 -17.01 0.62
CA THR A 297 -20.78 -17.72 -0.58
C THR A 297 -19.29 -18.01 -0.46
N TYR A 298 -18.49 -17.00 -0.10
CA TYR A 298 -17.05 -17.19 0.04
C TYR A 298 -16.68 -18.09 1.23
N LEU A 299 -17.19 -17.80 2.43
CA LEU A 299 -16.85 -18.53 3.65
C LEU A 299 -17.23 -20.03 3.55
N SER A 300 -18.33 -20.36 2.87
CA SER A 300 -18.74 -21.75 2.64
C SER A 300 -17.78 -22.58 1.76
N THR A 301 -16.84 -21.91 1.07
CA THR A 301 -15.81 -22.60 0.28
C THR A 301 -14.56 -22.92 1.10
N ILE A 302 -14.43 -22.41 2.33
CA ILE A 302 -13.19 -22.41 3.12
C ILE A 302 -12.85 -23.77 3.76
N ASN A 303 -13.57 -24.84 3.43
CA ASN A 303 -13.23 -26.21 3.84
C ASN A 303 -13.18 -27.23 2.69
N GLU A 304 -13.56 -26.82 1.47
CA GLU A 304 -13.56 -27.72 0.31
C GLU A 304 -12.18 -27.75 -0.39
N SER A 305 -11.23 -26.92 0.03
CA SER A 305 -9.84 -27.00 -0.42
C SER A 305 -8.96 -27.90 0.46
N SER A 306 -9.50 -28.59 1.48
CA SER A 306 -8.70 -29.46 2.35
C SER A 306 -9.49 -30.66 2.92
N SER A 307 -10.05 -31.54 2.07
CA SER A 307 -10.18 -32.97 2.37
C SER A 307 -10.91 -33.75 1.26
N SER A 308 -10.20 -34.61 0.52
CA SER A 308 -10.82 -35.75 -0.15
C SER A 308 -10.48 -37.04 0.62
N SER A 309 -11.34 -37.33 1.60
CA SER A 309 -11.75 -38.65 2.08
C SER A 309 -10.81 -39.86 1.84
N SER A 310 -10.12 -40.31 2.90
CA SER A 310 -9.65 -41.70 3.02
C SER A 310 -10.53 -42.43 4.02
N SER A 311 -11.17 -43.50 3.54
CA SER A 311 -11.88 -44.47 4.36
C SER A 311 -10.87 -45.40 5.03
N ASP A 312 -10.71 -45.28 6.34
CA ASP A 312 -9.90 -46.18 7.16
C ASP A 312 -10.50 -47.60 7.17
N SER A 313 -9.67 -48.58 6.85
CA SER A 313 -9.91 -50.00 7.07
C SER A 313 -8.82 -50.51 8.00
N ASP A 314 -9.28 -51.08 9.10
CA ASP A 314 -8.52 -51.45 10.29
C ASP A 314 -7.30 -52.35 10.09
N SER A 315 -6.38 -52.15 11.04
CA SER A 315 -5.10 -52.77 11.33
C SER A 315 -5.15 -54.28 11.61
N ASP A 316 -4.05 -54.96 11.29
CA ASP A 316 -3.53 -56.13 12.03
C ASP A 316 -2.01 -56.16 11.74
N ASP A 317 -1.19 -56.00 12.77
CA ASP A 317 0.14 -56.63 12.91
C ASP A 317 0.65 -56.32 14.33
N ASP A 318 0.33 -57.25 15.23
CA ASP A 318 1.00 -57.45 16.52
C ASP A 318 2.45 -57.90 16.26
N ASP A 319 3.42 -57.30 16.95
CA ASP A 319 4.63 -57.95 17.48
C ASP A 319 5.52 -56.84 18.08
N ASP A 320 5.66 -56.82 19.41
CA ASP A 320 6.97 -57.10 20.02
C ASP A 320 6.90 -56.98 21.56
N ASP A 321 7.49 -58.02 22.15
CA ASP A 321 7.67 -58.38 23.55
C ASP A 321 8.69 -57.48 24.29
N ASP A 322 8.85 -57.83 25.57
CA ASP A 322 9.95 -57.55 26.51
C ASP A 322 9.79 -56.29 27.39
N ASP A 323 10.04 -56.30 28.69
CA ASP A 323 10.10 -57.33 29.74
C ASP A 323 10.31 -56.55 31.06
N ASP A 324 10.02 -57.23 32.18
CA ASP A 324 10.64 -57.06 33.51
C ASP A 324 10.30 -55.88 34.46
N ASP A 325 9.54 -56.28 35.50
CA ASP A 325 9.90 -56.29 36.93
C ASP A 325 10.31 -55.00 37.69
N ASP A 326 9.50 -54.66 38.70
CA ASP A 326 9.85 -54.53 40.14
C ASP A 326 8.69 -53.79 40.85
N ARG A 327 7.80 -54.46 41.58
CA ARG A 327 7.87 -54.84 43.01
C ARG A 327 8.11 -53.71 44.02
N ASP A 328 7.37 -53.87 45.12
CA ASP A 328 7.40 -53.17 46.42
C ASP A 328 6.54 -51.90 46.47
N ASP A 329 5.72 -51.62 47.48
CA ASP A 329 5.09 -52.34 48.59
C ASP A 329 4.29 -51.24 49.33
N ASP A 330 3.24 -51.63 50.08
CA ASP A 330 2.64 -50.89 51.21
C ASP A 330 1.91 -49.55 50.89
N ASP A 331 0.77 -49.17 51.46
CA ASP A 331 -0.01 -49.68 52.59
C ASP A 331 -1.38 -48.96 52.57
N ASP A 332 -2.26 -49.43 53.45
CA ASP A 332 -3.39 -48.72 54.09
C ASP A 332 -4.85 -48.93 53.59
N ASP A 333 -5.55 -49.62 54.49
CA ASP A 333 -6.91 -49.35 55.00
C ASP A 333 -8.12 -49.97 54.30
N ARG A 334 -8.52 -51.16 54.78
CA ARG A 334 -9.94 -51.56 54.94
C ARG A 334 -10.18 -52.43 56.18
N ASP A 335 -10.65 -51.76 57.23
CA ASP A 335 -11.84 -52.02 58.07
C ASP A 335 -12.33 -53.45 58.42
N ASP A 336 -12.71 -53.52 59.72
CA ASP A 336 -13.84 -54.23 60.36
C ASP A 336 -13.65 -55.60 61.05
N ASP A 337 -13.95 -55.53 62.36
CA ASP A 337 -14.42 -56.54 63.36
C ASP A 337 -13.51 -57.66 63.90
#